data_AF-A0A8J4SG63-F1
#
_entry.id   AF-A0A8J4SG63-F1
#
_cell.length_a   1.000
_cell.length_b   1.000
_cell.length_c   1.000
_cell.angle_alpha   90.00
_cell.angle_beta   90.00
_cell.angle_gamma   90.00
#
_symmetry.space_group_name_H-M   'P 1'
#
loop_
_entity.id
_entity.type
_entity.pdbx_description
1 polymer ?
#
loop_
_entity_poly.entity_id
_entity_poly.type
_entity_poly.pdbx_seq_one_letter_code
_entity_poly.pdbx_strand_id
1 'polypeptide(L)'
;MLEKVVESVLEEYVSEWVEGLDSEKMKVALFAGKVEFRDLRMRGAALDKFQLPMKMKSGSVGRLSIKVPWKRLTSQGVKIQVEDVFLVVQPTNPGDAGADEDDDSYLLRTRWAKQQEVRMLEILEKVKSDGTAASGDGDTDGAGDSDPTASWGYRKKILNTILDNVTFEFTNIHIRVCGSCAGSYCLCPSTVGDDTG
;
A
#
# COMPACT_ATOMS: atom_id res chain seq x y z
N MET A 1 -20.30 3.64 -15.03
CA MET A 1 -20.43 3.63 -13.55
C MET A 1 -19.25 2.92 -12.89
N LEU A 2 -18.77 1.82 -13.46
CA LEU A 2 -17.59 1.08 -12.96
C LEU A 2 -16.31 1.93 -13.08
N GLU A 3 -16.21 2.75 -14.13
CA GLU A 3 -15.06 3.62 -14.39
C GLU A 3 -14.80 4.56 -13.21
N LYS A 4 -15.84 5.22 -12.72
CA LYS A 4 -15.75 6.15 -11.58
C LYS A 4 -15.35 5.46 -10.27
N VAL A 5 -15.80 4.21 -10.07
CA VAL A 5 -15.43 3.43 -8.89
C VAL A 5 -13.94 3.10 -8.94
N VAL A 6 -13.48 2.58 -10.08
CA VAL A 6 -12.08 2.19 -10.29
C VAL A 6 -11.16 3.41 -10.22
N GLU A 7 -11.56 4.52 -10.82
CA GLU A 7 -10.88 5.81 -10.74
C GLU A 7 -10.74 6.29 -9.29
N SER A 8 -11.83 6.31 -8.51
CA SER A 8 -11.79 6.74 -7.11
C SER A 8 -10.88 5.86 -6.24
N VAL A 9 -10.89 4.55 -6.50
CA VAL A 9 -10.06 3.58 -5.78
C VAL A 9 -8.59 3.76 -6.14
N LEU A 10 -8.26 3.81 -7.43
CA LEU A 10 -6.88 4.04 -7.89
C LEU A 10 -6.34 5.37 -7.38
N GLU A 11 -7.16 6.41 -7.39
CA GLU A 11 -6.78 7.71 -6.86
C GLU A 11 -6.44 7.64 -5.38
N GLU A 12 -7.32 7.07 -4.57
CA GLU A 12 -7.10 6.93 -3.13
C GLU A 12 -5.80 6.16 -2.87
N TYR A 13 -5.61 5.02 -3.52
CA TYR A 13 -4.39 4.23 -3.39
C TYR A 13 -3.14 5.02 -3.79
N VAL A 14 -3.10 5.59 -5.00
CA VAL A 14 -1.89 6.28 -5.50
C VAL A 14 -1.58 7.55 -4.69
N SER A 15 -2.62 8.29 -4.27
CA SER A 15 -2.49 9.50 -3.45
C SER A 15 -1.83 9.23 -2.09
N GLU A 16 -1.93 8.01 -1.58
CA GLU A 16 -1.36 7.59 -0.32
C GLU A 16 0.14 7.25 -0.40
N TRP A 17 0.64 6.89 -1.59
CA TRP A 17 2.06 6.57 -1.80
C TRP A 17 2.88 7.80 -2.22
N VAL A 18 2.25 8.78 -2.86
CA VAL A 18 2.91 9.88 -3.56
C VAL A 18 2.38 11.25 -3.10
N GLU A 19 3.27 12.24 -3.05
CA GLU A 19 2.97 13.64 -2.76
C GLU A 19 2.86 14.46 -4.05
N GLY A 20 2.04 15.51 -4.03
CA GLY A 20 1.94 16.46 -5.15
C GLY A 20 1.08 16.00 -6.32
N LEU A 21 0.26 14.95 -6.13
CA LEU A 21 -0.72 14.53 -7.11
C LEU A 21 -1.97 15.41 -7.03
N ASP A 22 -2.34 15.98 -8.18
CA ASP A 22 -3.62 16.68 -8.35
C ASP A 22 -4.71 15.65 -8.64
N SER A 23 -5.53 15.37 -7.61
CA SER A 23 -6.67 14.47 -7.64
C SER A 23 -7.56 14.63 -8.87
N GLU A 24 -7.86 15.87 -9.27
CA GLU A 24 -8.76 16.14 -10.40
C GLU A 24 -8.12 15.78 -11.73
N LYS A 25 -6.83 16.12 -11.91
CA LYS A 25 -6.08 15.75 -13.13
C LYS A 25 -5.90 14.25 -13.25
N MET A 26 -5.63 13.57 -12.13
CA MET A 26 -5.49 12.11 -12.13
C MET A 26 -6.80 11.43 -12.52
N LYS A 27 -7.90 11.84 -11.90
CA LYS A 27 -9.26 11.41 -12.21
C LYS A 27 -9.56 11.48 -13.71
N VAL A 28 -9.35 12.66 -14.31
CA VAL A 28 -9.55 12.89 -15.75
C VAL A 28 -8.63 12.01 -16.61
N ALA A 29 -7.36 11.86 -16.22
CA ALA A 29 -6.40 11.03 -16.96
C ALA A 29 -6.70 9.53 -16.86
N LEU A 30 -7.15 9.06 -15.70
CA LEU A 30 -7.61 7.68 -15.49
C LEU A 30 -8.87 7.40 -16.32
N PHE A 31 -9.81 8.33 -16.37
CA PHE A 31 -11.01 8.22 -17.20
C PHE A 31 -10.67 8.06 -18.69
N ALA A 32 -9.60 8.74 -19.17
CA ALA A 32 -9.08 8.56 -20.52
C ALA A 32 -8.44 7.16 -20.76
N GLY A 33 -8.14 6.41 -19.69
CA GLY A 33 -7.58 5.06 -19.74
C GLY A 33 -6.04 5.00 -19.75
N LYS A 34 -5.39 6.17 -19.71
CA LYS A 34 -3.93 6.27 -19.61
C LYS A 34 -3.56 7.50 -18.80
N VAL A 35 -2.80 7.28 -17.73
CA VAL A 35 -2.20 8.34 -16.93
C VAL A 35 -0.69 8.13 -16.83
N GLU A 36 0.05 9.21 -16.95
CA GLU A 36 1.51 9.24 -16.79
C GLU A 36 1.87 10.43 -15.91
N PHE A 37 2.58 10.15 -14.83
CA PHE A 37 3.14 11.14 -13.93
C PHE A 37 4.66 11.07 -13.96
N ARG A 38 5.29 12.22 -13.76
CA ARG A 38 6.75 12.35 -13.71
C ARG A 38 7.17 13.12 -12.49
N ASP A 39 8.40 12.88 -12.04
CA ASP A 39 9.06 13.60 -10.96
C ASP A 39 8.21 13.60 -9.67
N LEU A 40 7.74 12.42 -9.31
CA LEU A 40 6.87 12.20 -8.16
C LEU A 40 7.71 12.05 -6.89
N ARG A 41 7.26 12.67 -5.79
CA ARG A 41 7.87 12.49 -4.47
C ARG A 41 7.11 11.44 -3.69
N MET A 42 7.80 10.48 -3.08
CA MET A 42 7.15 9.45 -2.27
C MET A 42 6.88 9.97 -0.86
N ARG A 43 5.73 9.64 -0.29
CA ARG A 43 5.37 9.98 1.09
C ARG A 43 6.24 9.22 2.07
N GLY A 44 6.79 9.90 3.08
CA GLY A 44 7.55 9.27 4.18
C GLY A 44 6.85 8.05 4.81
N ALA A 45 5.52 8.15 4.95
CA ALA A 45 4.65 7.13 5.54
C ALA A 45 4.34 5.93 4.63
N ALA A 46 4.79 5.95 3.36
CA ALA A 46 4.59 4.84 2.42
C ALA A 46 5.17 3.52 2.96
N LEU A 47 6.42 3.55 3.43
CA LEU A 47 7.08 2.32 3.90
C LEU A 47 6.54 1.82 5.25
N ASP A 48 5.89 2.68 6.04
CA ASP A 48 5.32 2.30 7.34
C ASP A 48 4.20 1.27 7.20
N LYS A 49 3.49 1.28 6.06
CA LYS A 49 2.42 0.30 5.76
C LYS A 49 2.92 -1.11 5.54
N PHE A 50 4.18 -1.25 5.10
CA PHE A 50 4.81 -2.56 4.95
C PHE A 50 5.28 -3.12 6.30
N GLN A 51 5.08 -2.40 7.42
CA GLN A 51 5.47 -2.81 8.78
C GLN A 51 6.96 -3.17 8.86
N LEU A 52 7.78 -2.51 8.04
CA LEU A 52 9.22 -2.71 8.02
C LEU A 52 9.86 -1.86 9.13
N PRO A 53 10.90 -2.35 9.82
CA PRO A 53 11.66 -1.59 10.82
C PRO A 53 12.60 -0.56 10.15
N MET A 54 12.09 0.20 9.17
CA MET A 54 12.85 1.15 8.38
C MET A 54 12.01 2.40 8.14
N LYS A 55 12.62 3.56 8.39
CA LYS A 55 12.01 4.86 8.07
C LYS A 55 12.54 5.36 6.73
N MET A 56 11.65 5.83 5.87
CA MET A 56 12.05 6.50 4.62
C MET A 56 12.50 7.93 4.93
N LYS A 57 13.74 8.28 4.57
CA LYS A 57 14.25 9.66 4.71
C LYS A 57 13.92 10.50 3.49
N SER A 58 14.09 9.93 2.30
CA SER A 58 13.78 10.57 1.03
C SER A 58 13.40 9.51 0.01
N GLY A 59 12.41 9.79 -0.82
CA GLY A 59 11.99 8.90 -1.90
C GLY A 59 11.48 9.70 -3.10
N SER A 60 11.89 9.30 -4.30
CA SER A 60 11.42 9.89 -5.55
C SER A 60 11.19 8.80 -6.60
N VAL A 61 10.19 9.03 -7.44
CA VAL A 61 9.83 8.18 -8.58
C VAL A 61 9.92 9.05 -9.83
N GLY A 62 10.79 8.67 -10.77
CA GLY A 62 10.95 9.42 -12.01
C GLY A 62 9.72 9.35 -12.92
N ARG A 63 9.13 8.16 -13.10
CA ARG A 63 7.93 7.99 -13.92
C ARG A 63 6.97 6.93 -13.36
N LEU A 64 5.68 7.28 -13.31
CA LEU A 64 4.59 6.36 -13.01
C LEU A 64 3.57 6.37 -14.15
N SER A 65 3.38 5.26 -14.83
CA SER A 65 2.43 5.09 -15.93
C SER A 65 1.40 4.01 -15.58
N ILE A 66 0.13 4.38 -15.55
CA ILE A 66 -0.99 3.46 -15.32
C ILE A 66 -1.85 3.41 -16.58
N LYS A 67 -2.06 2.21 -17.11
CA LYS A 67 -2.88 1.93 -18.29
C LYS A 67 -4.06 1.04 -17.88
N VAL A 68 -5.27 1.59 -17.96
CA VAL A 68 -6.51 0.88 -17.62
C VAL A 68 -7.26 0.55 -18.92
N PRO A 69 -7.32 -0.73 -19.33
CA PRO A 69 -8.01 -1.11 -20.55
C PRO A 69 -9.53 -1.19 -20.34
N TRP A 70 -10.22 -0.05 -20.22
CA TRP A 70 -11.67 0.02 -19.93
C TRP A 70 -12.53 -0.90 -20.81
N LYS A 71 -12.20 -1.00 -22.11
CA LYS A 71 -12.93 -1.81 -23.09
C LYS A 71 -12.72 -3.32 -22.93
N ARG A 72 -11.68 -3.75 -22.21
CA ARG A 72 -11.25 -5.15 -22.09
C ARG A 72 -10.83 -5.51 -20.66
N LEU A 73 -11.39 -4.87 -19.64
CA LEU A 73 -11.09 -5.17 -18.22
C LEU A 73 -11.34 -6.64 -17.83
N THR A 74 -12.19 -7.35 -18.56
CA THR A 74 -12.46 -8.79 -18.34
C THR A 74 -11.38 -9.70 -18.91
N SER A 75 -10.62 -9.27 -19.92
CA SER A 75 -9.63 -10.12 -20.63
C SER A 75 -8.21 -9.58 -20.61
N GLN A 76 -8.03 -8.29 -20.30
CA GLN A 76 -6.75 -7.62 -20.23
C GLN A 76 -6.64 -6.87 -18.90
N GLY A 77 -5.55 -7.15 -18.20
CA GLY A 77 -5.22 -6.56 -16.92
C GLY A 77 -4.82 -5.08 -16.95
N VAL A 78 -4.94 -4.43 -15.80
CA VAL A 78 -4.38 -3.07 -15.58
C VAL A 78 -2.87 -3.17 -15.54
N LYS A 79 -2.18 -2.34 -16.32
CA LYS A 79 -0.71 -2.30 -16.35
C LYS A 79 -0.21 -1.07 -15.62
N ILE A 80 0.60 -1.29 -14.58
CA ILE A 80 1.22 -0.24 -13.77
C ILE A 80 2.72 -0.34 -13.97
N GLN A 81 3.32 0.69 -14.54
CA GLN A 81 4.75 0.78 -14.83
C GLN A 81 5.34 1.88 -13.94
N VAL A 82 6.33 1.52 -13.14
CA VAL A 82 7.06 2.44 -12.27
C VAL A 82 8.53 2.42 -12.69
N GLU A 83 9.10 3.58 -12.96
CA GLU A 83 10.47 3.72 -13.44
C GLU A 83 11.24 4.74 -12.61
N ASP A 84 12.54 4.49 -12.46
CA ASP A 84 13.49 5.36 -11.77
C ASP A 84 13.08 5.63 -10.32
N VAL A 85 13.02 4.56 -9.53
CA VAL A 85 12.67 4.63 -8.11
C VAL A 85 13.95 4.81 -7.30
N PHE A 86 14.09 5.95 -6.64
CA PHE A 86 15.18 6.24 -5.72
C PHE A 86 14.66 6.31 -4.30
N LEU A 87 15.15 5.42 -3.44
CA LEU A 87 14.75 5.33 -2.05
C LEU A 87 15.96 5.44 -1.15
N VAL A 88 15.94 6.38 -0.20
CA VAL A 88 16.90 6.47 0.88
C VAL A 88 16.20 6.11 2.18
N VAL A 89 16.54 4.95 2.73
CA VAL A 89 15.95 4.39 3.93
C VAL A 89 16.98 4.33 5.06
N GLN A 90 16.49 4.42 6.29
CA GLN A 90 17.27 4.27 7.50
C GLN A 90 16.66 3.17 8.35
N PRO A 91 17.45 2.21 8.88
CA PRO A 91 16.94 1.24 9.84
C PRO A 91 16.52 1.97 11.10
N THR A 92 15.28 1.76 11.53
CA THR A 92 14.75 2.32 12.77
C THR A 92 15.03 1.31 13.87
N ASN A 93 15.82 1.70 14.86
CA ASN A 93 15.98 0.91 16.08
C ASN A 93 14.68 1.06 16.90
N PRO A 94 14.11 0.00 17.51
CA PRO A 94 12.87 0.08 18.28
C PRO A 94 12.91 1.03 19.49
N GLY A 95 14.05 1.66 19.79
CA GLY A 95 14.20 2.68 20.85
C GLY A 95 14.19 4.14 20.39
N ASP A 96 14.11 4.41 19.07
CA ASP A 96 14.12 5.79 18.52
C ASP A 96 12.72 6.25 18.07
N ALA A 97 11.72 5.39 18.25
CA ALA A 97 10.31 5.76 18.16
C ALA A 97 9.90 6.45 19.47
N GLY A 98 10.29 7.72 19.62
CA GLY A 98 9.77 8.62 20.65
C GLY A 98 10.08 8.20 22.08
N ALA A 99 11.16 8.75 22.64
CA ALA A 99 11.27 8.97 24.08
C ALA A 99 10.39 10.16 24.53
N ASP A 100 9.21 10.30 23.93
CA ASP A 100 8.20 11.29 24.27
C ASP A 100 6.93 10.50 24.60
N GLU A 101 6.70 10.37 25.91
CA GLU A 101 5.41 10.14 26.59
C GLU A 101 4.42 9.21 25.87
N ASP A 102 4.42 7.92 26.25
CA ASP A 102 3.23 7.18 26.72
C ASP A 102 3.49 5.66 26.64
N ASP A 103 3.69 5.06 27.82
CA ASP A 103 3.82 3.62 28.10
C ASP A 103 2.59 2.81 27.60
N ASP A 104 1.52 3.50 27.20
CA ASP A 104 0.28 2.93 26.67
C ASP A 104 0.43 2.31 25.28
N SER A 105 1.30 2.84 24.40
CA SER A 105 1.44 2.33 23.03
C SER A 105 2.04 0.93 22.99
N TYR A 106 2.99 0.65 23.89
CA TYR A 106 3.61 -0.66 24.05
C TYR A 106 2.63 -1.67 24.68
N LEU A 107 1.87 -1.24 25.69
CA LEU A 107 0.81 -2.05 26.30
C LEU A 107 -0.31 -2.37 25.30
N LEU A 108 -0.73 -1.42 24.45
CA LEU A 108 -1.73 -1.61 23.41
C LEU A 108 -1.26 -2.60 22.34
N ARG A 109 -0.01 -2.48 21.87
CA ARG A 109 0.59 -3.43 20.92
C ARG A 109 0.66 -4.84 21.51
N THR A 110 1.07 -4.95 22.77
CA THR A 110 1.16 -6.23 23.48
C THR A 110 -0.23 -6.86 23.69
N ARG A 111 -1.24 -6.04 24.03
CA ARG A 111 -2.63 -6.49 24.17
C ARG A 111 -3.20 -6.95 22.83
N TRP A 112 -2.96 -6.21 21.75
CA TRP A 112 -3.44 -6.57 20.41
C TRP A 112 -2.86 -7.89 19.93
N ALA A 113 -1.55 -8.10 20.10
CA ALA A 113 -0.88 -9.35 19.73
C ALA A 113 -1.44 -10.55 20.53
N LYS A 114 -1.60 -10.41 21.85
CA LYS A 114 -2.22 -11.45 22.69
C LYS A 114 -3.68 -11.73 22.31
N GLN A 115 -4.44 -10.70 21.95
CA GLN A 115 -5.86 -10.84 21.59
C GLN A 115 -6.04 -11.55 20.24
N GLN A 116 -5.11 -11.34 19.29
CA GLN A 116 -5.09 -12.07 18.02
C GLN A 116 -4.84 -13.57 18.23
N GLU A 117 -3.93 -13.92 19.14
CA GLU A 117 -3.62 -15.31 19.48
C GLU A 117 -4.82 -16.03 20.10
N VAL A 118 -5.51 -15.39 21.05
CA VAL A 118 -6.76 -15.92 21.63
C VAL A 118 -7.84 -16.09 20.55
N ARG A 119 -8.02 -15.09 19.68
CA ARG A 119 -9.02 -15.14 18.61
C ARG A 119 -8.75 -16.26 17.59
N MET A 120 -7.48 -16.53 17.28
CA MET A 120 -7.10 -17.64 16.40
C MET A 120 -7.43 -18.99 17.04
N LEU A 121 -7.18 -19.15 18.34
CA LEU A 121 -7.52 -20.36 19.09
C LEU A 121 -9.03 -20.58 19.17
N GLU A 122 -9.83 -19.53 19.37
CA GLU A 122 -11.30 -19.63 19.36
C GLU A 122 -11.84 -20.05 17.98
N ILE A 123 -11.26 -19.54 16.89
CA ILE A 123 -11.65 -19.95 15.53
C ILE A 123 -11.28 -21.42 15.30
N LEU A 124 -10.08 -21.85 15.72
CA LEU A 124 -9.66 -23.25 15.64
C LEU A 124 -10.55 -24.17 16.49
N GLU A 125 -10.97 -23.73 17.68
CA GLU A 125 -11.87 -24.48 18.54
C GLU A 125 -13.26 -24.60 17.92
N LYS A 126 -13.80 -23.53 17.35
CA LYS A 126 -15.06 -23.58 16.59
C LYS A 126 -14.98 -24.51 15.37
N VAL A 127 -13.88 -24.47 14.64
CA VAL A 127 -13.63 -25.39 13.52
C VAL A 127 -13.53 -26.84 14.00
N LYS A 128 -13.00 -27.07 15.21
CA LYS A 128 -12.88 -28.42 15.79
C LYS A 128 -14.20 -28.91 16.42
N SER A 129 -15.02 -28.02 16.98
CA SER A 129 -16.34 -28.38 17.53
C SER A 129 -17.40 -28.58 16.44
N ASP A 130 -17.26 -27.90 15.30
CA ASP A 130 -18.14 -28.07 14.13
C ASP A 130 -17.69 -29.22 13.21
N GLY A 131 -16.52 -29.82 13.48
CA GLY A 131 -15.91 -30.91 12.73
C GLY A 131 -16.57 -32.30 12.86
N THR A 132 -17.89 -32.39 13.03
CA THR A 132 -18.65 -33.64 12.81
C THR A 132 -19.91 -33.43 11.95
N ALA A 133 -20.05 -32.30 11.25
CA ALA A 133 -21.03 -32.17 10.19
C ALA A 133 -20.55 -31.28 9.04
N ALA A 134 -20.56 -31.86 7.84
CA ALA A 134 -20.60 -31.21 6.53
C ALA A 134 -19.29 -30.62 5.97
N SER A 135 -18.66 -31.43 5.13
CA SER A 135 -18.25 -31.04 3.78
C SER A 135 -19.32 -30.20 3.06
N GLY A 136 -18.93 -29.06 2.49
CA GLY A 136 -19.76 -28.29 1.57
C GLY A 136 -19.17 -26.92 1.27
N ASP A 137 -18.72 -26.72 0.04
CA ASP A 137 -18.60 -25.40 -0.59
C ASP A 137 -19.87 -24.59 -0.32
N GLY A 138 -19.70 -23.36 0.19
CA GLY A 138 -20.80 -22.53 0.65
C GLY A 138 -20.61 -21.07 0.27
N ASP A 139 -20.94 -20.76 -0.98
CA ASP A 139 -21.51 -19.48 -1.39
C ASP A 139 -22.51 -18.99 -0.32
N THR A 140 -22.30 -17.79 0.22
CA THR A 140 -23.23 -17.20 1.20
C THR A 140 -23.54 -15.76 0.79
N ASP A 141 -24.51 -15.64 -0.11
CA ASP A 141 -25.29 -14.43 -0.30
C ASP A 141 -26.48 -14.41 0.68
N GLY A 142 -26.57 -13.32 1.45
CA GLY A 142 -27.85 -12.70 1.83
C GLY A 142 -28.27 -12.73 3.30
N ALA A 143 -28.24 -11.56 3.97
CA ALA A 143 -29.38 -11.00 4.71
C ALA A 143 -29.09 -9.59 5.28
N GLY A 144 -29.72 -8.58 4.65
CA GLY A 144 -30.38 -7.41 5.27
C GLY A 144 -29.62 -6.50 6.23
N ASP A 145 -29.18 -5.33 5.74
CA ASP A 145 -29.52 -4.05 6.36
C ASP A 145 -29.46 -2.93 5.31
N SER A 146 -30.45 -2.06 5.29
CA SER A 146 -30.54 -0.91 4.39
C SER A 146 -29.80 0.28 5.01
N ASP A 147 -28.55 0.49 4.62
CA ASP A 147 -27.75 1.69 4.96
C ASP A 147 -26.65 1.89 3.87
N PRO A 148 -25.99 3.07 3.72
CA PRO A 148 -25.30 3.51 2.49
C PRO A 148 -24.02 2.74 2.12
N THR A 149 -23.75 1.63 2.80
CA THR A 149 -22.65 0.69 2.63
C THR A 149 -22.91 -0.39 1.57
N ALA A 150 -24.10 -0.45 0.95
CA ALA A 150 -24.38 -1.33 -0.20
C ALA A 150 -23.36 -1.19 -1.35
N SER A 151 -22.70 -0.03 -1.46
CA SER A 151 -21.61 0.21 -2.42
C SER A 151 -20.39 -0.69 -2.17
N TRP A 152 -20.11 -1.07 -0.93
CA TRP A 152 -18.87 -1.75 -0.53
C TRP A 152 -18.78 -3.20 -1.05
N GLY A 153 -19.90 -3.94 -1.09
CA GLY A 153 -19.93 -5.32 -1.61
C GLY A 153 -19.61 -5.38 -3.11
N TYR A 154 -20.22 -4.49 -3.90
CA TYR A 154 -19.93 -4.37 -5.33
C TYR A 154 -18.52 -3.82 -5.59
N ARG A 155 -18.06 -2.84 -4.79
CA ARG A 155 -16.68 -2.33 -4.84
C ARG A 155 -15.68 -3.45 -4.60
N LYS A 156 -15.88 -4.29 -3.58
CA LYS A 156 -15.01 -5.43 -3.27
C LYS A 156 -14.90 -6.43 -4.41
N LYS A 157 -16.01 -6.80 -5.04
CA LYS A 157 -16.01 -7.74 -6.17
C LYS A 157 -15.25 -7.20 -7.38
N ILE A 158 -15.46 -5.92 -7.70
CA ILE A 158 -14.75 -5.22 -8.78
C ILE A 158 -13.27 -5.06 -8.45
N LEU A 159 -12.96 -4.68 -7.21
CA LEU A 159 -11.59 -4.50 -6.72
C LEU A 159 -10.82 -5.82 -6.76
N ASN A 160 -11.41 -6.93 -6.31
CA ASN A 160 -10.81 -8.26 -6.43
C ASN A 160 -10.56 -8.63 -7.90
N THR A 161 -11.55 -8.42 -8.78
CA THR A 161 -11.40 -8.73 -10.22
C THR A 161 -10.26 -7.93 -10.87
N ILE A 162 -10.07 -6.68 -10.43
CA ILE A 162 -8.98 -5.83 -10.90
C ILE A 162 -7.64 -6.32 -10.32
N LEU A 163 -7.57 -6.53 -9.00
CA LEU A 163 -6.38 -7.04 -8.30
C LEU A 163 -5.88 -8.35 -8.89
N ASP A 164 -6.79 -9.26 -9.24
CA ASP A 164 -6.46 -10.57 -9.84
C ASP A 164 -5.74 -10.43 -11.18
N ASN A 165 -5.91 -9.29 -11.87
CA ASN A 165 -5.34 -9.03 -13.19
C ASN A 165 -4.42 -7.81 -13.24
N VAL A 166 -3.93 -7.27 -12.11
CA VAL A 166 -2.96 -6.16 -12.16
C VAL A 166 -1.55 -6.69 -12.44
N THR A 167 -0.90 -6.12 -13.46
CA THR A 167 0.53 -6.36 -13.72
C THR A 167 1.34 -5.13 -13.30
N PHE A 168 2.30 -5.35 -12.41
CA PHE A 168 3.27 -4.34 -12.00
C PHE A 168 4.62 -4.58 -12.69
N GLU A 169 5.19 -3.52 -13.25
CA GLU A 169 6.51 -3.53 -13.86
C GLU A 169 7.35 -2.43 -13.23
N PHE A 170 8.45 -2.81 -12.61
CA PHE A 170 9.38 -1.87 -11.98
C PHE A 170 10.68 -1.87 -12.78
N THR A 171 11.12 -0.69 -13.22
CA THR A 171 12.40 -0.52 -13.92
C THR A 171 13.28 0.43 -13.13
N ASN A 172 14.56 0.10 -13.02
CA ASN A 172 15.58 0.93 -12.39
C ASN A 172 15.24 1.32 -10.93
N ILE A 173 15.37 0.35 -10.02
CA ILE A 173 15.14 0.55 -8.58
C ILE A 173 16.49 0.72 -7.88
N HIS A 174 16.69 1.87 -7.25
CA HIS A 174 17.86 2.18 -6.42
C HIS A 174 17.42 2.36 -4.97
N ILE A 175 17.74 1.38 -4.14
CA ILE A 175 17.52 1.46 -2.69
C ILE A 175 18.85 1.68 -2.00
N ARG A 176 18.95 2.79 -1.28
CA ARG A 176 20.10 3.14 -0.48
C ARG A 176 19.73 3.08 0.99
N VAL A 177 20.42 2.22 1.72
CA VAL A 177 20.31 2.16 3.19
C VAL A 177 21.40 3.06 3.77
N CYS A 178 21.04 4.15 4.46
CA CYS A 178 22.02 4.87 5.28
C CYS A 178 22.11 4.18 6.65
N GLY A 179 23.33 3.75 7.00
CA GLY A 179 23.63 3.13 8.30
C GLY A 179 23.61 4.14 9.46
N SER A 180 23.59 3.58 10.68
CA SER A 180 23.47 4.26 11.98
C SER A 180 24.14 5.63 12.06
N CYS A 181 23.37 6.66 12.41
CA CYS A 181 23.89 7.96 12.81
C CYS A 181 24.47 7.83 14.22
N ALA A 182 25.79 7.95 14.38
CA ALA A 182 26.39 8.16 15.69
C ALA A 182 26.29 9.67 16.00
N GLY A 183 25.19 10.13 16.58
CA GLY A 183 24.99 11.55 16.91
C GLY A 183 24.46 12.42 15.76
N SER A 184 24.81 13.72 15.74
CA SER A 184 24.28 14.74 14.79
C SER A 184 24.80 14.62 13.35
N TYR A 185 25.68 13.66 13.09
CA TYR A 185 26.30 13.40 11.78
C TYR A 185 25.81 12.04 11.27
N CYS A 186 24.79 12.08 10.41
CA CYS A 186 24.41 10.94 9.61
C CYS A 186 25.44 10.78 8.47
N LEU A 187 26.24 9.72 8.52
CA LEU A 187 27.10 9.30 7.43
C LEU A 187 26.24 8.72 6.29
N CYS A 188 25.57 9.60 5.55
CA CYS A 188 25.21 9.30 4.18
C CYS A 188 26.40 9.74 3.32
N PRO A 189 27.29 8.84 2.85
CA PRO A 189 28.37 9.25 1.97
C PRO A 189 27.77 9.92 0.72
N SER A 190 27.84 11.24 0.67
CA SER A 190 27.48 12.04 -0.50
C SER A 190 28.52 11.78 -1.57
N THR A 191 28.38 10.66 -2.28
CA THR A 191 29.04 10.43 -3.56
C THR A 191 28.07 10.86 -4.65
N VAL A 192 27.77 12.15 -4.69
CA VAL A 192 27.51 12.82 -5.96
C VAL A 192 28.87 13.36 -6.36
N GLY A 193 29.43 12.83 -7.45
CA GLY A 193 30.76 13.17 -7.91
C GLY A 193 30.88 14.67 -8.16
N ASP A 194 31.77 15.30 -7.42
CA ASP A 194 32.45 16.52 -7.84
C ASP A 194 33.62 16.08 -8.74
N ASP A 195 33.31 15.76 -10.00
CA ASP A 195 34.29 15.60 -11.08
C ASP A 195 34.15 16.80 -12.02
N THR A 196 34.65 17.96 -11.59
CA THR A 196 35.12 19.02 -12.50
C THR A 196 36.25 19.81 -11.83
N GLY A 197 37.48 19.54 -12.29
CA GLY A 197 38.70 20.29 -12.00
C GLY A 197 39.79 19.91 -12.99
#